data_AF-A0A6J1PQA1-F1
#
_entry.id   AF-A0A6J1PQA1-F1
#
_cell.length_a   1.000
_cell.length_b   1.000
_cell.length_c   1.000
_cell.angle_alpha   90.00
_cell.angle_beta   90.00
_cell.angle_gamma   90.00
#
_symmetry.space_group_name_H-M   'P 1'
#
loop_
_entity.id
_entity.type
_entity.pdbx_description
1 polymer ?
#
loop_
_entity_poly.entity_id
_entity_poly.type
_entity_poly.pdbx_seq_one_letter_code
_entity_poly.pdbx_strand_id
1 'polypeptide(L)'
;MILAWGNVARMVEYVASANYSLMALCKLVGTWYHGETLRTLMTSVVTDWMTSKNDRARNTMLNIARRGRILSFSCYVCSVCALSFYLFFNLRKFYRNMHQSQRTLVYGSTYPYNIHRSPNYEITFFTQLSGGIYTALINSTVDSFVSILLLHICAQLINLRTALNDLVDKLAEGFISSSRFKKGLAAITIRHKHLIRNAKTVDDCYSAVLFVHMFAATFQLCFESFQVFM
;
A
#
# COMPACT_ATOMS: atom_id res chain seq x y z
N MET A 1 11.25 23.68 -9.76
CA MET A 1 12.18 22.98 -10.68
C MET A 1 13.05 23.97 -11.48
N ILE A 2 12.45 24.98 -12.16
CA ILE A 2 13.20 25.98 -12.96
C ILE A 2 14.19 26.83 -12.12
N LEU A 3 13.88 27.14 -10.86
CA LEU A 3 14.73 27.94 -9.95
C LEU A 3 15.83 27.14 -9.22
N ALA A 4 15.83 25.81 -9.32
CA ALA A 4 16.85 24.94 -8.71
C ALA A 4 17.90 24.47 -9.72
N TRP A 5 17.76 24.91 -10.97
CA TRP A 5 18.61 24.55 -12.09
C TRP A 5 20.06 24.94 -11.78
N GLY A 6 20.95 23.94 -11.74
CA GLY A 6 22.37 24.12 -11.39
C GLY A 6 22.80 23.52 -10.04
N ASN A 7 21.87 23.17 -9.15
CA ASN A 7 22.17 22.41 -7.93
C ASN A 7 21.47 21.05 -7.96
N VAL A 8 22.22 20.01 -8.37
CA VAL A 8 21.73 18.64 -8.55
C VAL A 8 21.06 18.11 -7.27
N ALA A 9 21.66 18.30 -6.10
CA ALA A 9 21.11 17.79 -4.83
C ALA A 9 19.72 18.38 -4.53
N ARG A 10 19.53 19.70 -4.72
CA ARG A 10 18.20 20.31 -4.53
C ARG A 10 17.19 19.88 -5.59
N MET A 11 17.64 19.65 -6.82
CA MET A 11 16.76 19.15 -7.88
C MET A 11 16.26 17.74 -7.55
N VAL A 12 17.13 16.86 -7.06
CA VAL A 12 16.76 15.49 -6.64
C VAL A 12 15.76 15.54 -5.49
N GLU A 13 15.99 16.34 -4.44
CA GLU A 13 15.04 16.49 -3.32
C GLU A 13 13.64 16.97 -3.77
N TYR A 14 13.57 17.89 -4.75
CA TYR A 14 12.29 18.35 -5.30
C TYR A 14 11.60 17.30 -6.14
N VAL A 15 12.34 16.59 -6.98
CA VAL A 15 11.80 15.50 -7.78
C VAL A 15 11.30 14.38 -6.87
N ALA A 16 12.06 14.05 -5.80
CA ALA A 16 11.69 13.09 -4.77
C ALA A 16 10.36 13.39 -4.12
N SER A 17 10.23 14.60 -3.57
CA SER A 17 9.03 15.04 -2.87
C SER A 17 7.82 15.16 -3.79
N ALA A 18 8.01 15.65 -5.02
CA ALA A 18 6.95 15.73 -6.02
C ALA A 18 6.48 14.35 -6.47
N ASN A 19 7.41 13.43 -6.76
CA ASN A 19 7.09 12.05 -7.13
C ASN A 19 6.34 11.34 -5.99
N TYR A 20 6.79 11.49 -4.75
CA TYR A 20 6.13 10.88 -3.60
C TYR A 20 4.68 11.36 -3.41
N SER A 21 4.46 12.67 -3.60
CA SER A 21 3.13 13.28 -3.55
C SER A 21 2.25 12.84 -4.72
N LEU A 22 2.80 12.78 -5.94
CA LEU A 22 2.10 12.30 -7.12
C LEU A 22 1.64 10.85 -6.95
N MET A 23 2.49 9.97 -6.39
CA MET A 23 2.12 8.58 -6.11
C MET A 23 0.93 8.48 -5.14
N ALA A 24 0.93 9.27 -4.06
CA ALA A 24 -0.19 9.30 -3.12
C ALA A 24 -1.49 9.72 -3.82
N LEU A 25 -1.44 10.77 -4.64
CA LEU A 25 -2.59 11.26 -5.39
C LEU A 25 -3.10 10.21 -6.39
N CYS A 26 -2.22 9.58 -7.17
CA CYS A 26 -2.60 8.52 -8.10
C CYS A 26 -3.29 7.35 -7.39
N LYS A 27 -2.74 6.91 -6.24
CA LYS A 27 -3.33 5.84 -5.42
C LYS A 27 -4.68 6.22 -4.83
N LEU A 28 -4.80 7.45 -4.33
CA LEU A 28 -6.04 7.96 -3.76
C LEU A 28 -7.14 8.07 -4.83
N VAL A 29 -6.82 8.67 -5.98
CA VAL A 29 -7.74 8.82 -7.11
C VAL A 29 -8.14 7.45 -7.67
N GLY A 30 -7.19 6.53 -7.85
CA GLY A 30 -7.49 5.17 -8.30
C GLY A 30 -8.41 4.42 -7.34
N THR A 31 -8.14 4.51 -6.03
CA THR A 31 -8.99 3.91 -4.99
C THR A 31 -10.39 4.53 -4.96
N TRP A 32 -10.48 5.86 -5.11
CA TRP A 32 -11.76 6.56 -5.15
C TRP A 32 -12.57 6.20 -6.40
N TYR A 33 -11.94 6.19 -7.57
CA TYR A 33 -12.57 5.84 -8.84
C TYR A 33 -13.13 4.41 -8.85
N HIS A 34 -12.41 3.46 -8.24
CA HIS A 34 -12.85 2.07 -8.12
C HIS A 34 -13.63 1.76 -6.83
N GLY A 35 -14.06 2.78 -6.08
CA GLY A 35 -14.61 2.63 -4.72
C GLY A 35 -15.76 1.63 -4.60
N GLU A 36 -16.74 1.66 -5.51
CA GLU A 36 -17.90 0.74 -5.51
C GLU A 36 -17.48 -0.73 -5.73
N THR A 37 -16.55 -0.95 -6.66
CA THR A 37 -15.99 -2.27 -6.95
C THR A 37 -15.22 -2.81 -5.75
N LEU A 38 -14.38 -1.97 -5.14
CA LEU A 38 -13.61 -2.32 -3.94
C LEU A 38 -14.51 -2.60 -2.74
N ARG A 39 -15.61 -1.86 -2.59
CA ARG A 39 -16.63 -2.12 -1.56
C ARG A 39 -17.26 -3.49 -1.73
N THR A 40 -17.60 -3.86 -2.97
CA THR A 40 -18.14 -5.20 -3.29
C THR A 40 -17.14 -6.31 -2.95
N LEU A 41 -15.86 -6.13 -3.29
CA LEU A 41 -14.80 -7.06 -2.90
C LEU A 41 -14.68 -7.19 -1.38
N MET A 42 -14.71 -6.06 -0.65
CA MET A 42 -14.65 -6.06 0.80
C MET A 42 -15.85 -6.81 1.42
N THR A 43 -17.05 -6.62 0.88
CA THR A 43 -18.23 -7.38 1.30
C THR A 43 -18.02 -8.88 1.08
N SER A 44 -17.48 -9.30 -0.06
CA SER A 44 -17.14 -10.72 -0.31
C SER A 44 -16.16 -11.27 0.74
N VAL A 45 -15.11 -10.51 1.06
CA VAL A 45 -14.10 -10.88 2.07
C VAL A 45 -14.75 -11.07 3.45
N VAL A 46 -15.63 -10.15 3.84
CA VAL A 46 -16.36 -10.21 5.12
C VAL A 46 -17.30 -11.41 5.14
N THR A 47 -18.05 -11.64 4.06
CA THR A 47 -18.95 -12.80 3.95
C THR A 47 -18.19 -14.12 4.04
N ASP A 48 -17.03 -14.23 3.39
CA ASP A 48 -16.17 -15.40 3.43
C ASP A 48 -15.65 -15.69 4.85
N TRP A 49 -15.35 -14.65 5.61
CA TRP A 49 -14.96 -14.77 7.01
C TRP A 49 -16.10 -15.28 7.90
N MET A 50 -17.31 -14.73 7.70
CA MET A 50 -18.49 -15.08 8.50
C MET A 50 -19.03 -16.48 8.20
N THR A 51 -18.87 -16.96 6.96
CA THR A 51 -19.41 -18.25 6.50
C THR A 51 -18.45 -19.41 6.68
N SER A 52 -17.19 -19.16 7.07
CA SER A 52 -16.18 -20.20 7.31
C SER A 52 -16.50 -21.04 8.55
N LYS A 53 -17.30 -22.11 8.37
CA LYS A 53 -17.68 -23.07 9.42
C LYS A 53 -16.67 -24.22 9.63
N ASN A 54 -15.75 -24.44 8.70
CA ASN A 54 -14.77 -25.52 8.78
C ASN A 54 -13.53 -25.06 9.56
N ASP A 55 -13.24 -25.69 10.69
CA ASP A 55 -12.09 -25.36 11.54
C ASP A 55 -10.76 -25.44 10.79
N ARG A 56 -10.63 -26.36 9.82
CA ARG A 56 -9.42 -26.47 8.98
C ARG A 56 -9.27 -25.27 8.03
N ALA A 57 -10.36 -24.85 7.39
CA ALA A 57 -10.37 -23.67 6.53
C ALA A 57 -10.13 -22.38 7.31
N ARG A 58 -10.71 -22.29 8.52
CA ARG A 58 -10.49 -21.20 9.46
C ARG A 58 -9.05 -21.16 9.95
N ASN A 59 -8.44 -22.30 10.26
CA ASN A 59 -7.05 -22.36 10.74
C ASN A 59 -6.05 -21.95 9.65
N THR A 60 -6.29 -22.36 8.39
CA THR A 60 -5.47 -21.88 7.25
C THR A 60 -5.65 -20.38 7.01
N MET A 61 -6.88 -19.86 7.05
CA MET A 61 -7.13 -18.41 6.99
C MET A 61 -6.42 -17.67 8.12
N LEU A 62 -6.45 -18.22 9.35
CA LEU A 62 -5.75 -17.65 10.50
C LEU A 62 -4.23 -17.70 10.36
N ASN A 63 -3.68 -18.77 9.79
CA ASN A 63 -2.23 -18.91 9.61
C ASN A 63 -1.70 -17.93 8.54
N ILE A 64 -2.43 -17.77 7.43
CA ILE A 64 -2.08 -16.80 6.40
C ILE A 64 -2.32 -15.37 6.89
N ALA A 65 -3.40 -15.13 7.64
CA ALA A 65 -3.61 -13.86 8.32
C ALA A 65 -2.53 -13.59 9.39
N ARG A 66 -1.96 -14.61 10.03
CA ARG A 66 -0.84 -14.47 10.98
C ARG A 66 0.45 -14.10 10.25
N ARG A 67 0.78 -14.78 9.14
CA ARG A 67 1.93 -14.42 8.29
C ARG A 67 1.78 -13.02 7.70
N GLY A 68 0.59 -12.69 7.21
CA GLY A 68 0.22 -11.36 6.73
C GLY A 68 0.30 -10.30 7.83
N ARG A 69 -0.12 -10.62 9.06
CA ARG A 69 0.05 -9.74 10.23
C ARG A 69 1.50 -9.53 10.63
N ILE A 70 2.34 -10.55 10.57
CA ILE A 70 3.77 -10.39 10.86
C ILE A 70 4.40 -9.46 9.82
N LEU A 71 4.13 -9.69 8.53
CA LEU A 71 4.61 -8.81 7.46
C LEU A 71 4.08 -7.37 7.62
N SER A 72 2.78 -7.22 7.85
CA SER A 72 2.13 -5.91 8.08
C SER A 72 2.67 -5.22 9.33
N PHE A 73 2.93 -5.95 10.41
CA PHE A 73 3.54 -5.43 11.63
C PHE A 73 4.97 -4.96 11.37
N SER A 74 5.78 -5.73 10.65
CA SER A 74 7.12 -5.30 10.23
C SER A 74 7.06 -4.03 9.38
N CYS A 75 6.20 -3.98 8.37
CA CYS A 75 5.99 -2.78 7.55
C CYS A 75 5.53 -1.58 8.38
N TYR A 76 4.64 -1.80 9.35
CA TYR A 76 4.14 -0.77 10.25
C TYR A 76 5.27 -0.22 11.14
N VAL A 77 6.07 -1.09 11.76
CA VAL A 77 7.23 -0.68 12.58
C VAL A 77 8.21 0.13 11.73
N CYS A 78 8.57 -0.34 10.53
CA CYS A 78 9.44 0.41 9.62
C CYS A 78 8.86 1.79 9.26
N SER A 79 7.55 1.86 8.99
CA SER A 79 6.85 3.11 8.65
C SER A 79 6.84 4.09 9.83
N VAL A 80 6.56 3.61 11.04
CA VAL A 80 6.58 4.44 12.27
C VAL A 80 7.99 4.94 12.55
N CYS A 81 9.02 4.10 12.41
CA CYS A 81 10.41 4.53 12.53
C CYS A 81 10.75 5.61 11.50
N ALA A 82 10.43 5.40 10.22
CA ALA A 82 10.68 6.38 9.16
C ALA A 82 9.98 7.71 9.41
N LEU A 83 8.71 7.68 9.84
CA LEU A 83 7.95 8.88 10.20
C LEU A 83 8.56 9.60 11.41
N SER A 84 8.99 8.85 12.42
CA SER A 84 9.63 9.40 13.62
C SER A 84 10.96 10.07 13.28
N PHE A 85 11.79 9.44 12.44
CA PHE A 85 13.01 10.04 11.92
C PHE A 85 12.73 11.31 11.12
N TYR A 86 11.74 11.26 10.21
CA TYR A 86 11.32 12.41 9.42
C TYR A 86 10.90 13.60 10.31
N LEU A 87 10.07 13.35 11.33
CA LEU A 87 9.65 14.37 12.30
C LEU A 87 10.84 14.91 13.09
N PHE A 88 11.69 14.04 13.62
CA PHE A 88 12.85 14.42 14.42
C PHE A 88 13.82 15.32 13.63
N PHE A 89 14.18 14.93 12.39
CA PHE A 89 15.06 15.71 11.54
C PHE A 89 14.47 17.08 11.20
N ASN A 90 13.18 17.14 10.85
CA ASN A 90 12.53 18.41 10.49
C ASN A 90 12.31 19.32 11.70
N LEU A 91 11.94 18.79 12.87
CA LEU A 91 11.81 19.59 14.09
C LEU A 91 13.16 20.14 14.55
N ARG A 92 14.23 19.34 14.45
CA ARG A 92 15.60 19.82 14.71
C ARG A 92 16.02 20.91 13.73
N LYS A 93 15.69 20.76 12.44
CA LYS A 93 15.90 21.77 11.40
C LYS A 93 15.15 23.07 11.73
N PHE A 94 13.88 22.96 12.14
CA PHE A 94 13.06 24.09 12.56
C PHE A 94 13.69 24.85 13.74
N TYR A 95 14.07 24.14 14.79
CA TYR A 95 14.70 24.73 15.98
C TYR A 95 15.98 25.49 15.62
N ARG A 96 16.86 24.91 14.79
CA ARG A 96 18.09 25.57 14.35
C ARG A 96 17.84 26.83 13.52
N ASN A 97 16.82 26.80 12.66
CA ASN A 97 16.49 27.91 11.76
C ASN A 97 15.76 29.07 12.45
N MET A 98 15.21 28.86 13.65
CA MET A 98 14.35 29.85 14.33
C MET A 98 15.07 31.18 14.58
N HIS A 99 16.39 31.11 14.83
CA HIS A 99 17.25 32.27 15.11
C HIS A 99 18.07 32.76 13.90
N GLN A 100 17.89 32.19 12.71
CA GLN A 100 18.62 32.57 11.50
C GLN A 100 17.83 33.57 10.64
N SER A 101 18.52 34.51 10.00
CA SER A 101 17.88 35.47 9.08
C SER A 101 17.40 34.80 7.79
N GLN A 102 18.11 33.77 7.31
CA GLN A 102 17.68 32.90 6.20
C GLN A 102 17.11 31.59 6.73
N ARG A 103 15.79 31.55 6.88
CA ARG A 103 15.08 30.36 7.36
C ARG A 103 14.85 29.36 6.22
N THR A 104 15.13 28.07 6.46
CA THR A 104 14.91 27.00 5.46
C THR A 104 13.64 26.19 5.75
N LEU A 105 12.81 25.98 4.72
CA LEU A 105 11.56 25.22 4.78
C LEU A 105 11.80 23.69 4.77
N VAL A 106 10.76 22.90 5.03
CA VAL A 106 10.80 21.42 4.93
C VAL A 106 11.13 21.03 3.49
N TYR A 107 10.29 21.49 2.56
CA TYR A 107 10.51 21.42 1.13
C TYR A 107 10.76 22.83 0.62
N GLY A 108 11.89 23.07 -0.03
CA GLY A 108 12.13 24.37 -0.66
C GLY A 108 11.08 24.63 -1.75
N SER A 109 10.36 25.74 -1.65
CA SER A 109 9.33 26.09 -2.62
C SER A 109 9.21 27.59 -2.68
N THR A 110 8.96 28.11 -3.87
CA THR A 110 8.75 29.53 -4.09
C THR A 110 7.28 29.83 -3.84
N TYR A 111 7.00 30.69 -2.86
CA TYR A 111 5.66 31.12 -2.52
C TYR A 111 5.45 32.58 -2.95
N PRO A 112 4.22 32.98 -3.33
CA PRO A 112 3.91 34.35 -3.74
C PRO A 112 3.92 35.36 -2.58
N TYR A 113 4.15 34.92 -1.34
CA TYR A 113 4.20 35.74 -0.14
C TYR A 113 5.57 35.64 0.56
N ASN A 114 5.88 36.60 1.44
CA ASN A 114 7.14 36.60 2.19
C ASN A 114 7.14 35.48 3.25
N ILE A 115 7.78 34.37 2.89
CA ILE A 115 7.98 33.16 3.72
C ILE A 115 8.99 33.32 4.85
N HIS A 116 9.82 34.36 4.87
CA HIS A 116 10.81 34.57 5.93
C HIS A 116 10.25 35.37 7.11
N ARG A 117 9.11 36.03 6.92
CA ARG A 117 8.43 36.81 7.96
C ARG A 117 7.58 35.91 8.84
N SER A 118 7.72 36.02 10.17
CA SER A 118 6.79 35.41 11.12
C SER A 118 5.44 36.16 11.09
N PRO A 119 4.26 35.48 11.09
CA PRO A 119 4.02 34.05 11.35
C PRO A 119 4.01 33.13 10.10
N ASN A 120 4.20 33.68 8.90
CA ASN A 120 4.05 32.95 7.63
C ASN A 120 5.03 31.77 7.52
N TYR A 121 6.25 31.94 8.02
CA TYR A 121 7.25 30.87 8.06
C TYR A 121 6.75 29.66 8.85
N GLU A 122 6.29 29.90 10.08
CA GLU A 122 5.86 28.83 10.98
C GLU A 122 4.66 28.08 10.40
N ILE A 123 3.66 28.81 9.89
CA ILE A 123 2.48 28.23 9.24
C ILE A 123 2.91 27.34 8.06
N THR A 124 3.71 27.88 7.14
CA THR A 124 4.15 27.14 5.94
C THR A 124 4.95 25.89 6.31
N PHE A 125 5.83 26.00 7.30
CA PHE A 125 6.64 24.88 7.76
C PHE A 125 5.78 23.73 8.30
N PHE A 126 4.82 24.02 9.19
CA PHE A 126 3.92 23.00 9.72
C PHE A 126 2.94 22.45 8.68
N THR A 127 2.50 23.27 7.72
CA THR A 127 1.68 22.80 6.59
C THR A 127 2.48 21.81 5.72
N GLN A 128 3.73 22.12 5.38
CA GLN A 128 4.57 21.19 4.62
C GLN A 128 4.88 19.90 5.41
N LEU A 129 5.17 20.04 6.71
CA LEU A 129 5.44 18.90 7.58
C LEU A 129 4.23 17.95 7.62
N SER A 130 3.04 18.49 7.87
CA SER A 130 1.79 17.72 7.88
C SER A 130 1.45 17.14 6.51
N GLY A 131 1.68 17.89 5.42
CA GLY A 131 1.53 17.38 4.05
C GLY A 131 2.37 16.13 3.77
N GLY A 132 3.63 16.12 4.22
CA GLY A 132 4.50 14.93 4.13
C GLY A 132 3.95 13.74 4.91
N ILE A 133 3.45 13.97 6.13
CA ILE A 133 2.82 12.93 6.96
C ILE A 133 1.59 12.35 6.26
N TYR A 134 0.67 13.18 5.78
CA TYR A 134 -0.54 12.73 5.09
C TYR A 134 -0.21 11.94 3.83
N THR A 135 0.76 12.40 3.04
CA THR A 135 1.24 11.70 1.85
C THR A 135 1.75 10.31 2.18
N ALA A 136 2.50 10.17 3.27
CA ALA A 136 3.01 8.87 3.72
C ALA A 136 1.90 7.94 4.22
N LEU A 137 0.92 8.49 4.95
CA LEU A 137 -0.25 7.75 5.42
C LEU A 137 -1.09 7.24 4.24
N ILE A 138 -1.40 8.10 3.26
CA ILE A 138 -2.20 7.72 2.08
C ILE A 138 -1.53 6.57 1.32
N ASN A 139 -0.23 6.69 1.02
CA ASN A 139 0.51 5.62 0.35
C ASN A 139 0.44 4.31 1.14
N SER A 140 0.78 4.36 2.43
CA SER A 140 0.83 3.18 3.30
C SER A 140 -0.54 2.50 3.44
N THR A 141 -1.61 3.29 3.57
CA THR A 141 -2.98 2.79 3.71
C THR A 141 -3.44 2.08 2.44
N VAL A 142 -3.24 2.68 1.27
CA VAL A 142 -3.67 2.06 0.00
C VAL A 142 -2.87 0.78 -0.27
N ASP A 143 -1.55 0.79 -0.05
CA ASP A 143 -0.71 -0.39 -0.25
C ASP A 143 -1.08 -1.54 0.69
N SER A 144 -1.36 -1.21 1.96
CA SER A 144 -1.84 -2.18 2.95
C SER A 144 -3.20 -2.77 2.55
N PHE A 145 -4.11 -1.92 2.07
CA PHE A 145 -5.43 -2.36 1.62
C PHE A 145 -5.35 -3.35 0.46
N VAL A 146 -4.59 -3.02 -0.59
CA VAL A 146 -4.36 -3.93 -1.74
C VAL A 146 -3.72 -5.24 -1.28
N SER A 147 -2.72 -5.16 -0.40
CA SER A 147 -2.04 -6.33 0.14
C SER A 147 -2.98 -7.26 0.91
N ILE A 148 -3.90 -6.70 1.72
CA ILE A 148 -4.88 -7.48 2.47
C ILE A 148 -5.84 -8.23 1.52
N LEU A 149 -6.32 -7.58 0.46
CA LEU A 149 -7.19 -8.22 -0.53
C LEU A 149 -6.49 -9.40 -1.21
N LEU A 150 -5.25 -9.20 -1.67
CA LEU A 150 -4.47 -10.25 -2.33
C LEU A 150 -4.15 -11.41 -1.37
N LEU A 151 -3.73 -11.10 -0.14
CA LEU A 151 -3.48 -12.12 0.88
C LEU A 151 -4.74 -12.93 1.20
N HIS A 152 -5.92 -12.29 1.24
CA HIS A 152 -7.18 -12.99 1.43
C HIS A 152 -7.48 -13.96 0.27
N ILE A 153 -7.30 -13.52 -0.98
CA ILE A 153 -7.50 -14.38 -2.15
C ILE A 153 -6.54 -15.58 -2.11
N CYS A 154 -5.26 -15.35 -1.82
CA CYS A 154 -4.27 -16.41 -1.63
C CYS A 154 -4.69 -17.40 -0.53
N ALA A 155 -5.25 -16.91 0.58
CA ALA A 155 -5.76 -17.76 1.65
C ALA A 155 -6.93 -18.63 1.20
N GLN A 156 -7.88 -18.06 0.46
CA GLN A 156 -9.00 -18.79 -0.09
C GLN A 156 -8.57 -19.85 -1.12
N LEU A 157 -7.55 -19.57 -1.93
CA LEU A 157 -6.98 -20.54 -2.87
C LEU A 157 -6.31 -21.73 -2.15
N ILE A 158 -5.58 -21.47 -1.06
CA ILE A 158 -4.97 -22.54 -0.25
C ILE A 158 -6.06 -23.39 0.42
N ASN A 159 -7.12 -22.77 0.94
CA ASN A 159 -8.28 -23.50 1.47
C ASN A 159 -8.92 -24.40 0.41
N LEU A 160 -9.05 -23.89 -0.81
CA LEU A 160 -9.64 -24.61 -1.91
C LEU A 160 -8.79 -25.81 -2.33
N ARG A 161 -7.47 -25.66 -2.36
CA ARG A 161 -6.52 -26.75 -2.59
C ARG A 161 -6.66 -27.85 -1.53
N THR A 162 -6.72 -27.48 -0.25
CA THR A 162 -6.91 -28.44 0.84
C THR A 162 -8.24 -29.18 0.70
N ALA A 163 -9.33 -28.46 0.39
CA ALA A 163 -10.64 -29.08 0.16
C ALA A 163 -10.65 -30.04 -1.03
N LEU A 164 -9.89 -29.74 -2.09
CA LEU A 164 -9.74 -30.63 -3.24
C LEU A 164 -8.98 -31.91 -2.87
N ASN A 165 -7.86 -31.79 -2.15
CA ASN A 165 -7.10 -32.95 -1.69
C ASN A 165 -7.97 -33.85 -0.79
N ASP A 166 -8.67 -33.27 0.20
CA ASP A 166 -9.57 -34.02 1.08
C ASP A 166 -10.70 -34.72 0.29
N LEU A 167 -11.16 -34.13 -0.81
CA LEU A 167 -12.20 -34.72 -1.65
C LEU A 167 -11.65 -35.90 -2.48
N VAL A 168 -10.41 -35.79 -2.98
CA VAL A 168 -9.71 -36.84 -3.72
C VAL A 168 -9.38 -38.01 -2.80
N ASP A 169 -8.85 -37.74 -1.60
CA ASP A 169 -8.49 -38.78 -0.62
C ASP A 169 -9.71 -39.60 -0.21
N LYS A 170 -10.84 -38.93 0.10
CA LYS A 170 -12.10 -39.61 0.42
C LYS A 170 -12.64 -40.48 -0.71
N LEU A 171 -12.38 -40.13 -1.97
CA LEU A 171 -12.75 -40.97 -3.11
C LEU A 171 -11.84 -42.18 -3.20
N ALA A 172 -10.53 -41.99 -3.03
CA ALA A 172 -9.53 -43.06 -3.07
C ALA A 172 -9.74 -44.09 -1.96
N GLU A 173 -10.12 -43.65 -0.76
CA GLU A 173 -10.45 -44.50 0.39
C GLU A 173 -11.85 -45.14 0.30
N GLY A 174 -12.63 -44.83 -0.75
CA GLY A 174 -13.97 -45.39 -0.97
C GLY A 174 -15.07 -44.80 -0.06
N PHE A 175 -14.77 -43.76 0.72
CA PHE A 175 -15.74 -43.12 1.63
C PHE A 175 -16.84 -42.32 0.93
N ILE A 176 -16.67 -41.95 -0.34
CA ILE A 176 -17.67 -41.20 -1.11
C ILE A 176 -17.93 -41.84 -2.48
N SER A 177 -19.18 -41.72 -2.94
CA SER A 177 -19.56 -42.15 -4.28
C SER A 177 -19.07 -41.17 -5.35
N SER A 178 -18.91 -41.66 -6.59
CA SER A 178 -18.57 -40.84 -7.77
C SER A 178 -19.52 -39.66 -7.96
N SER A 179 -20.82 -39.83 -7.66
CA SER A 179 -21.82 -38.74 -7.73
C SER A 179 -21.54 -37.63 -6.71
N ARG A 180 -21.22 -37.99 -5.45
CA ARG A 180 -20.87 -37.01 -4.41
C ARG A 180 -19.54 -36.32 -4.71
N PHE A 181 -18.57 -37.04 -5.28
CA PHE A 181 -17.32 -36.47 -5.77
C PHE A 181 -17.55 -35.42 -6.87
N LYS A 182 -18.35 -35.73 -7.90
CA LYS A 182 -18.70 -34.78 -8.98
C LYS A 182 -19.34 -33.50 -8.43
N LYS A 183 -20.26 -33.62 -7.46
CA LYS A 183 -20.88 -32.46 -6.79
C LYS A 183 -19.87 -31.62 -6.01
N GLY A 184 -18.98 -32.26 -5.25
CA GLY A 184 -17.91 -31.57 -4.52
C GLY A 184 -16.94 -30.84 -5.44
N LEU A 185 -16.53 -31.50 -6.53
CA LEU A 185 -15.63 -30.93 -7.52
C LEU A 185 -16.28 -29.73 -8.23
N ALA A 186 -17.56 -29.83 -8.60
CA ALA A 186 -18.30 -28.71 -9.18
C ALA A 186 -18.33 -27.49 -8.23
N ALA A 187 -18.59 -27.71 -6.94
CA ALA A 187 -18.56 -26.63 -5.94
C ALA A 187 -17.17 -25.99 -5.82
N ILE A 188 -16.11 -26.79 -5.84
CA ILE A 188 -14.71 -26.32 -5.84
C ILE A 188 -14.42 -25.48 -7.08
N THR A 189 -14.80 -25.94 -8.28
CA THR A 189 -14.58 -25.22 -9.54
C THR A 189 -15.34 -23.89 -9.58
N ILE A 190 -16.59 -23.85 -9.12
CA ILE A 190 -17.38 -22.61 -9.03
C ILE A 190 -16.68 -21.62 -8.11
N ARG A 191 -16.21 -22.07 -6.95
CA ARG A 191 -15.49 -21.23 -5.99
C ARG A 191 -14.15 -20.74 -6.54
N HIS A 192 -13.39 -21.60 -7.23
CA HIS A 192 -12.14 -21.22 -7.89
C HIS A 192 -12.36 -20.09 -8.91
N LYS A 193 -13.39 -20.23 -9.75
CA LYS A 193 -13.75 -19.22 -10.76
C LYS A 193 -14.13 -17.89 -10.13
N HIS A 194 -14.84 -17.92 -9.00
CA HIS A 194 -15.17 -16.72 -8.24
C HIS A 194 -13.92 -16.01 -7.68
N LEU A 195 -12.98 -16.76 -7.10
CA LEU A 195 -11.73 -16.20 -6.59
C LEU A 195 -10.83 -15.61 -7.69
N ILE A 196 -10.75 -16.27 -8.85
CA ILE A 196 -10.04 -15.72 -10.02
C ILE A 196 -10.67 -14.41 -10.48
N ARG A 197 -12.01 -14.33 -10.50
CA ARG A 197 -12.70 -13.09 -10.84
C ARG A 197 -12.36 -11.99 -9.85
N ASN A 198 -12.35 -12.27 -8.55
CA ASN A 198 -11.98 -11.28 -7.53
C ASN A 198 -10.52 -10.81 -7.71
N ALA A 199 -9.58 -11.72 -8.01
CA ALA A 199 -8.19 -11.37 -8.32
C ALA A 199 -8.08 -10.47 -9.54
N LYS A 200 -8.78 -10.82 -10.63
CA LYS A 200 -8.82 -10.01 -11.85
C LYS A 200 -9.40 -8.62 -11.57
N THR A 201 -10.44 -8.52 -10.74
CA THR A 201 -11.01 -7.23 -10.35
C THR A 201 -10.02 -6.37 -9.57
N VAL A 202 -9.25 -6.96 -8.64
CA VAL A 202 -8.17 -6.23 -7.94
C VAL A 202 -7.11 -5.74 -8.92
N ASP A 203 -6.71 -6.60 -9.86
CA ASP A 203 -5.75 -6.26 -10.92
C ASP A 203 -6.28 -5.12 -11.81
N ASP A 204 -7.51 -5.21 -12.30
CA ASP A 204 -8.14 -4.16 -13.12
C ASP A 204 -8.22 -2.80 -12.39
N CYS A 205 -8.33 -2.79 -11.06
CA CYS A 205 -8.39 -1.56 -10.25
C CYS A 205 -7.01 -0.92 -10.03
N TYR A 206 -5.95 -1.72 -9.90
CA TYR A 206 -4.65 -1.23 -9.42
C TYR A 206 -3.49 -1.45 -10.39
N SER A 207 -3.64 -2.22 -11.48
CA SER A 207 -2.56 -2.54 -12.41
C SER A 207 -1.93 -1.27 -13.02
N ALA A 208 -2.74 -0.34 -13.52
CA ALA A 208 -2.24 0.94 -14.03
C ALA A 208 -1.57 1.80 -12.94
N VAL A 209 -2.14 1.84 -11.75
CA VAL A 209 -1.60 2.62 -10.61
C VAL A 209 -0.24 2.04 -10.16
N LEU A 210 -0.14 0.71 -10.08
CA LEU A 210 1.10 0.01 -9.73
C LEU A 210 2.17 0.16 -10.82
N PHE A 211 1.77 0.20 -12.10
CA PHE A 211 2.70 0.49 -13.19
C PHE A 211 3.30 1.89 -13.06
N VAL A 212 2.47 2.91 -12.84
CA VAL A 212 2.93 4.29 -12.62
C VAL A 212 3.82 4.37 -11.38
N HIS A 213 3.46 3.66 -10.31
CA HIS A 213 4.26 3.58 -9.09
C HIS A 213 5.64 2.96 -9.34
N MET A 214 5.70 1.83 -10.02
CA MET A 214 6.96 1.16 -10.39
C MET A 214 7.85 2.08 -11.23
N PHE A 215 7.27 2.72 -12.25
CA PHE A 215 7.99 3.67 -13.09
C PHE A 215 8.56 4.83 -12.26
N ALA A 216 7.72 5.51 -11.48
CA ALA A 216 8.15 6.62 -10.64
C ALA A 216 9.23 6.21 -9.62
N ALA A 217 9.10 5.04 -9.00
CA ALA A 217 10.08 4.51 -8.06
C ALA A 217 11.42 4.20 -8.73
N THR A 218 11.43 3.62 -9.93
CA THR A 218 12.67 3.39 -10.68
C THR A 218 13.37 4.71 -11.01
N PHE A 219 12.64 5.70 -11.53
CA PHE A 219 13.21 7.02 -11.80
C PHE A 219 13.79 7.63 -10.52
N GLN A 220 13.07 7.53 -9.41
CA GLN A 220 13.54 8.04 -8.12
C GLN A 220 14.83 7.38 -7.67
N LEU A 221 14.90 6.04 -7.72
CA LEU A 221 16.10 5.30 -7.34
C LEU A 221 17.32 5.69 -8.19
N CYS A 222 17.12 5.97 -9.48
CA CYS A 222 18.19 6.46 -10.35
C CYS A 222 18.72 7.82 -9.89
N PHE A 223 17.83 8.77 -9.57
CA PHE A 223 18.23 10.11 -9.10
C PHE A 223 18.94 10.07 -7.74
N GLU A 224 18.42 9.31 -6.78
CA GLU A 224 19.05 9.15 -5.46
C GLU A 224 20.41 8.46 -5.58
N SER A 225 20.52 7.42 -6.42
CA SER A 225 21.80 6.74 -6.64
C SER A 225 22.82 7.71 -7.24
N PHE A 226 22.44 8.50 -8.25
CA PHE A 226 23.32 9.51 -8.83
C PHE A 226 23.80 10.52 -7.78
N GLN A 227 22.93 10.95 -6.86
CA GLN A 227 23.29 11.86 -5.77
C GLN A 227 24.25 11.22 -4.75
N VAL A 228 24.15 9.92 -4.48
CA VAL A 228 25.07 9.24 -3.54
C VAL A 228 26.47 9.09 -4.12
N PHE A 229 26.60 8.92 -5.45
CA PHE A 229 27.88 8.71 -6.12
C PHE A 229 28.61 9.99 -6.53
N MET A 230 27.92 11.14 -6.57
CA MET A 230 28.48 12.47 -6.90
C MET A 230 28.79 13.28 -5.65
#